data_AF-A0AAN6WIP6-F1
#
_entry.id   AF-A0AAN6WIP6-F1
#
_cell.length_a   1.000
_cell.length_b   1.000
_cell.length_c   1.000
_cell.angle_alpha   90.00
_cell.angle_beta   90.00
_cell.angle_gamma   90.00
#
_symmetry.space_group_name_H-M   'P 1'
#
loop_
_entity.id
_entity.type
_entity.pdbx_description
1 polymer ?
#
loop_
_entity_poly.entity_id
_entity_poly.type
_entity_poly.pdbx_seq_one_letter_code
_entity_poly.pdbx_strand_id
1 'polypeptide(L)'
;MEDTEDLGMVIDGNKFYFTDAMCFADRLRGMIDDPISGEENAPQIVSMFPTLLSGAALRWYQTELENSERINIRQRGINGALDSLMKRFPPNIVEVTNKWNDGKFFLRQMVATTPP
;
A
#
# COMPACT_ATOMS: atom_id res chain seq x y z
N MET A 1 -5.88 18.77 20.89
CA MET A 1 -6.04 18.81 19.43
C MET A 1 -5.47 17.49 18.97
N GLU A 2 -6.35 16.55 18.64
CA GLU A 2 -5.97 15.20 18.23
C GLU A 2 -5.60 15.28 16.74
N ASP A 3 -4.30 15.26 16.46
CA ASP A 3 -3.80 15.00 15.11
C ASP A 3 -4.26 13.60 14.72
N THR A 4 -5.23 13.54 13.82
CA THR A 4 -5.54 12.37 13.01
C THR A 4 -4.36 12.12 12.08
N GLU A 5 -3.25 11.67 12.64
CA GLU A 5 -2.15 11.10 11.87
C GLU A 5 -2.73 9.92 11.10
N ASP A 6 -2.61 9.98 9.78
CA ASP A 6 -3.02 8.97 8.81
C ASP A 6 -2.69 7.56 9.33
N LEU A 7 -3.69 6.88 9.92
CA LEU A 7 -3.54 5.55 10.51
C LEU A 7 -2.89 4.62 9.48
N GLY A 8 -1.61 4.30 9.66
CA GLY A 8 -0.83 3.52 8.69
C GLY A 8 0.41 4.18 8.11
N MET A 9 0.68 5.47 8.40
CA MET A 9 1.88 6.18 7.93
C MET A 9 2.53 6.97 9.07
N VAL A 10 3.81 6.72 9.31
CA VAL A 10 4.66 7.44 10.27
C VAL A 10 5.70 8.24 9.48
N ILE A 11 5.82 9.53 9.78
CA ILE A 11 6.83 10.41 9.18
C ILE A 11 7.98 10.58 10.17
N ASP A 12 9.21 10.22 9.78
CA ASP A 12 10.42 10.50 10.55
C ASP A 12 11.36 11.36 9.69
N GLY A 13 11.33 12.67 9.96
CA GLY A 13 12.03 13.67 9.17
C GLY A 13 11.55 13.67 7.71
N ASN A 14 12.44 13.28 6.77
CA ASN A 14 12.13 13.18 5.34
C ASN A 14 11.77 11.76 4.88
N LYS A 15 11.54 10.84 5.82
CA LYS A 15 11.21 9.43 5.51
C LYS A 15 9.76 9.13 5.87
N PHE A 16 9.12 8.38 4.97
CA PHE A 16 7.77 7.86 5.17
C PHE A 16 7.86 6.36 5.49
N TYR A 17 7.25 5.97 6.60
CA TYR A 17 7.15 4.59 7.04
C TYR A 17 5.68 4.18 6.99
N PHE A 18 5.38 3.13 6.24
CA PHE A 18 4.03 2.58 6.21
C PHE A 18 3.95 1.43 7.22
N THR A 19 3.09 1.58 8.22
CA THR A 19 2.83 0.55 9.24
C THR A 19 1.76 -0.43 8.80
N ASP A 20 0.99 -0.09 7.77
CA ASP A 20 -0.04 -0.93 7.16
C ASP A 20 0.30 -1.32 5.71
N ALA A 21 0.11 -2.60 5.38
CA ALA A 21 0.45 -3.16 4.07
C ALA A 21 -0.46 -2.64 2.95
N MET A 22 -1.71 -2.28 3.26
CA MET A 22 -2.65 -1.72 2.29
C MET A 22 -2.27 -0.28 1.93
N CYS A 23 -1.93 0.56 2.90
CA CYS A 23 -1.44 1.92 2.66
C CYS A 23 -0.13 1.93 1.85
N PHE A 24 0.78 1.02 2.17
CA PHE A 24 2.01 0.82 1.40
C PHE A 24 1.71 0.40 -0.06
N ALA A 25 0.80 -0.55 -0.25
CA ALA A 25 0.42 -1.04 -1.57
C ALA A 25 -0.29 0.02 -2.41
N ASP A 26 -1.20 0.78 -1.81
CA ASP A 26 -1.91 1.88 -2.48
C ASP A 26 -0.94 2.96 -2.96
N ARG A 27 0.01 3.35 -2.11
CA ARG A 27 1.03 4.34 -2.47
C ARG A 27 1.91 3.87 -3.63
N LEU A 28 2.36 2.62 -3.61
CA LEU A 28 3.17 2.06 -4.68
C LEU A 28 2.38 1.88 -5.98
N ARG A 29 1.08 1.54 -5.91
CA ARG A 29 0.18 1.53 -7.07
C ARG A 29 0.03 2.93 -7.68
N GLY A 30 -0.14 3.96 -6.86
CA GLY A 30 -0.17 5.34 -7.34
C GLY A 30 1.11 5.79 -8.05
N MET A 31 2.28 5.26 -7.68
CA MET A 31 3.56 5.58 -8.35
C MET A 31 3.74 4.90 -9.71
N ILE A 32 3.08 3.75 -9.92
CA ILE A 32 3.16 2.99 -11.18
C ILE A 32 2.01 3.30 -12.14
N ASP A 33 0.88 3.77 -11.61
CA ASP A 33 -0.26 4.23 -12.40
C ASP A 33 -0.03 5.66 -12.94
N ASP A 34 1.07 6.32 -12.55
CA ASP A 34 1.47 7.61 -13.09
C ASP A 34 1.78 7.49 -14.60
N PRO A 35 1.04 8.19 -15.48
CA PRO A 35 1.14 8.02 -16.93
C PRO A 35 2.46 8.57 -17.52
N ILE A 36 3.24 9.31 -16.72
CA ILE A 36 4.49 9.94 -17.17
C ILE A 36 5.69 9.07 -16.79
N SER A 37 5.67 8.49 -15.60
CA SER A 37 6.85 7.87 -14.98
C SER A 37 6.63 6.40 -14.62
N GLY A 38 5.40 5.91 -14.66
CA GLY A 38 5.01 4.59 -14.16
C GLY A 38 5.73 3.42 -14.84
N GLU A 39 5.92 3.51 -16.16
CA GLU A 39 6.60 2.47 -16.95
C GLU A 39 8.10 2.35 -16.62
N GLU A 40 8.75 3.48 -16.30
CA GLU A 40 10.16 3.53 -15.89
C GLU A 40 10.34 3.19 -14.40
N ASN A 41 9.37 3.58 -13.56
CA ASN A 41 9.39 3.36 -12.12
C ASN A 41 9.13 1.90 -11.75
N ALA A 42 8.22 1.22 -12.45
CA ALA A 42 7.83 -0.15 -12.13
C ALA A 42 9.02 -1.15 -12.02
N PRO A 43 9.94 -1.26 -13.01
CA PRO A 43 11.08 -2.18 -12.89
C PRO A 43 12.07 -1.78 -11.78
N GLN A 44 12.25 -0.49 -11.53
CA GLN A 44 13.11 0.01 -10.45
C GLN A 44 12.53 -0.34 -9.08
N ILE A 45 11.23 -0.10 -8.89
CA ILE A 45 10.50 -0.44 -7.67
C ILE A 45 10.53 -1.96 -7.43
N VAL A 46 10.36 -2.79 -8.46
CA VAL A 46 10.48 -4.26 -8.32
C VAL A 46 11.88 -4.68 -7.86
N SER A 47 12.92 -4.09 -8.45
CA SER A 47 14.31 -4.37 -8.07
C SER A 47 14.59 -3.97 -6.62
N MET A 48 14.05 -2.83 -6.20
CA MET A 48 14.18 -2.28 -4.85
C MET A 48 13.18 -2.86 -3.85
N PHE A 49 12.22 -3.68 -4.27
CA PHE A 49 11.14 -4.15 -3.39
C PHE A 49 11.64 -4.68 -2.03
N PRO A 50 12.72 -5.50 -1.93
CA PRO A 50 13.21 -5.97 -0.64
C PRO A 50 13.74 -4.85 0.26
N THR A 51 14.26 -3.76 -0.30
CA THR A 51 14.80 -2.63 0.47
C THR A 51 13.70 -1.68 0.95
N LEU A 52 12.52 -1.74 0.33
CA LEU A 52 11.34 -1.01 0.76
C LEU A 52 10.62 -1.67 1.95
N LEU A 53 10.94 -2.94 2.23
CA LEU A 53 10.36 -3.68 3.35
C LEU A 53 11.19 -3.50 4.62
N SER A 54 10.51 -3.57 5.76
CA SER A 54 11.16 -3.59 7.07
C SER A 54 10.45 -4.55 8.03
N GLY A 55 11.06 -4.83 9.18
CA GLY A 55 10.46 -5.62 10.25
C GLY A 55 9.96 -7.00 9.80
N ALA A 56 8.70 -7.30 10.14
CA ALA A 56 8.07 -8.59 9.84
C ALA A 56 7.94 -8.84 8.32
N ALA A 57 7.68 -7.80 7.52
CA ALA A 57 7.56 -7.93 6.07
C ALA A 57 8.90 -8.29 5.41
N LEU A 58 10.00 -7.65 5.85
CA LEU A 58 11.34 -7.97 5.37
C LEU A 58 11.76 -9.39 5.76
N ARG A 59 11.49 -9.79 7.02
CA ARG A 59 11.74 -11.14 7.51
C ARG A 59 10.98 -12.16 6.67
N TRP A 60 9.68 -11.96 6.47
CA TRP A 60 8.88 -12.82 5.61
C TRP A 60 9.50 -12.96 4.20
N TYR A 61 9.85 -11.83 3.57
CA TYR A 61 10.39 -11.86 2.22
C TYR A 61 11.76 -12.56 2.12
N GLN A 62 12.64 -12.39 3.11
CA GLN A 62 14.00 -12.93 3.06
C GLN A 62 14.14 -14.35 3.59
N THR A 63 13.39 -14.69 4.64
CA THR A 63 13.59 -15.92 5.41
C THR A 63 12.46 -16.93 5.25
N GLU A 64 11.23 -16.47 4.98
CA GLU A 64 10.06 -17.36 4.89
C GLU A 64 9.73 -17.74 3.45
N LEU A 65 9.99 -16.85 2.48
CA LEU A 65 9.79 -17.15 1.07
C LEU A 65 10.91 -18.03 0.50
N GLU A 66 10.52 -19.09 -0.18
CA GLU A 66 11.44 -19.87 -1.00
C GLU A 66 11.98 -19.05 -2.18
N ASN A 67 13.10 -19.49 -2.75
CA ASN A 67 13.67 -18.82 -3.92
C ASN A 67 12.72 -18.86 -5.13
N SER A 68 11.99 -19.96 -5.30
CA SER A 68 10.96 -20.13 -6.34
C SER A 68 9.84 -19.09 -6.21
N GLU A 69 9.37 -18.85 -4.99
CA GLU A 69 8.33 -17.85 -4.70
C GLU A 69 8.83 -16.43 -4.93
N ARG A 70 10.07 -16.12 -4.53
CA ARG A 70 10.70 -14.81 -4.81
C ARG A 70 10.84 -14.55 -6.30
N ILE A 71 11.23 -15.55 -7.08
CA ILE A 71 11.31 -15.45 -8.54
C ILE A 71 9.91 -15.23 -9.13
N ASN A 72 8.91 -15.98 -8.68
CA ASN A 72 7.53 -15.82 -9.13
C ASN A 72 6.99 -14.40 -8.86
N ILE A 73 7.24 -13.87 -7.65
CA ILE A 73 6.88 -12.50 -7.29
C ILE A 73 7.54 -11.49 -8.23
N ARG A 74 8.83 -11.64 -8.53
CA ARG A 74 9.54 -10.75 -9.47
C ARG A 74 9.01 -10.85 -10.89
N GLN A 75 8.64 -12.04 -11.36
CA GLN A 75 8.07 -12.25 -12.70
C GLN A 75 6.67 -11.65 -12.85
N ARG A 76 5.87 -11.65 -11.78
CA ARG A 76 4.55 -11.00 -11.75
C ARG A 76 4.63 -9.48 -11.59
N GLY A 77 5.84 -8.93 -11.48
CA GLY A 77 6.09 -7.51 -11.27
C GLY A 77 5.60 -7.02 -9.92
N ILE A 78 5.52 -5.70 -9.78
CA ILE A 78 5.20 -5.06 -8.50
C ILE A 78 3.80 -5.41 -8.02
N ASN A 79 2.82 -5.52 -8.91
CA ASN A 79 1.45 -5.90 -8.55
C ASN A 79 1.40 -7.28 -7.89
N GLY A 80 2.12 -8.26 -8.44
CA GLY A 80 2.23 -9.58 -7.81
C GLY A 80 2.92 -9.57 -6.45
N ALA A 81 3.91 -8.69 -6.26
CA ALA A 81 4.58 -8.49 -4.98
C ALA A 81 3.64 -7.89 -3.94
N LEU A 82 2.87 -6.87 -4.31
CA LEU A 82 1.88 -6.21 -3.46
C LEU A 82 0.73 -7.14 -3.06
N ASP A 83 0.19 -7.92 -4.01
CA ASP A 83 -0.86 -8.90 -3.70
C ASP A 83 -0.35 -9.98 -2.72
N SER A 84 0.89 -10.42 -2.89
CA SER A 84 1.50 -11.40 -1.97
C SER A 84 1.71 -10.81 -0.58
N LEU A 85 2.11 -9.54 -0.51
CA LEU A 85 2.27 -8.81 0.75
C LEU A 85 0.93 -8.62 1.47
N MET A 86 -0.11 -8.16 0.77
CA MET A 86 -1.46 -7.98 1.35
C MET A 86 -2.10 -9.31 1.77
N LYS A 87 -1.80 -10.41 1.08
CA LYS A 87 -2.27 -11.75 1.48
C LYS A 87 -1.61 -12.21 2.79
N ARG A 88 -0.33 -11.87 3.00
CA ARG A 88 0.42 -12.24 4.20
C ARG A 88 0.08 -11.34 5.39
N PHE A 89 -0.09 -10.05 5.13
CA PHE A 89 -0.41 -9.02 6.11
C PHE A 89 -1.77 -8.42 5.73
N PRO A 90 -2.87 -9.14 6.02
CA PRO A 90 -4.21 -8.66 5.69
C PRO A 90 -4.47 -7.33 6.39
N PRO A 91 -5.22 -6.41 5.75
CA PRO A 91 -5.57 -5.14 6.36
C PRO A 91 -6.32 -5.40 7.67
N ASN A 92 -5.99 -4.62 8.69
CA ASN A 92 -6.71 -4.70 9.95
C ASN A 92 -8.14 -4.21 9.74
N ILE A 93 -9.11 -5.14 9.70
CA ILE A 93 -10.52 -4.86 9.39
C ILE A 93 -11.10 -3.80 10.34
N VAL A 94 -10.63 -3.73 11.58
CA VAL A 94 -11.03 -2.72 12.55
C VAL A 94 -10.54 -1.34 12.12
N GLU A 95 -9.31 -1.23 11.61
CA GLU A 95 -8.76 0.03 11.10
C GLU A 95 -9.38 0.45 9.77
N VAL A 96 -9.70 -0.48 8.87
CA VAL A 96 -10.42 -0.17 7.62
C VAL A 96 -11.84 0.33 7.92
N THR A 97 -12.52 -0.31 8.87
CA THR A 97 -13.86 0.10 9.32
C THR A 97 -13.80 1.45 10.02
N ASN A 98 -12.72 1.73 10.77
CA ASN A 98 -12.51 3.04 11.36
C ASN A 98 -12.18 4.09 10.30
N LYS A 99 -11.31 3.85 9.31
CA LYS A 99 -11.09 4.78 8.18
C LYS A 99 -12.38 5.06 7.40
N TRP A 100 -13.24 4.05 7.22
CA TRP A 100 -14.55 4.20 6.60
C TRP A 100 -15.52 5.06 7.44
N ASN A 101 -15.54 4.83 8.75
CA ASN A 101 -16.42 5.56 9.69
C ASN A 101 -15.90 6.98 10.01
N ASP A 102 -14.59 7.18 10.02
CA ASP A 102 -13.91 8.46 10.24
C ASP A 102 -13.91 9.31 8.96
N GLY A 103 -13.94 8.67 7.79
CA GLY A 103 -14.29 9.24 6.49
C GLY A 103 -15.77 9.63 6.37
N LYS A 104 -16.30 10.33 7.38
CA LYS A 104 -17.65 10.91 7.43
C LYS A 104 -17.96 11.61 6.10
N PHE A 105 -18.68 10.89 5.24
CA PHE A 105 -19.48 11.35 4.11
C PHE A 105 -18.88 12.41 3.17
N PHE A 106 -18.42 11.99 1.99
CA PHE A 106 -18.65 12.77 0.75
C PHE A 106 -19.07 11.89 -0.44
N LEU A 107 -20.04 11.00 -0.25
CA LEU A 107 -20.84 10.43 -1.35
C LEU A 107 -22.34 10.74 -1.23
N ARG A 108 -22.76 11.45 -0.17
CA ARG A 108 -24.12 12.01 -0.05
C ARG A 108 -24.29 13.43 -0.58
N GLN A 109 -23.21 14.07 -1.04
CA GLN A 109 -23.29 15.31 -1.83
C GLN A 109 -23.30 15.04 -3.35
N MET A 110 -23.12 13.79 -3.80
CA MET A 110 -23.19 13.38 -5.22
C MET A 110 -24.60 12.94 -5.66
N VAL A 111 -25.65 13.46 -5.05
CA VAL A 111 -26.95 13.55 -5.72
C VAL A 111 -27.42 14.98 -5.53
N ALA A 112 -27.07 15.82 -6.49
CA ALA A 112 -27.75 17.08 -6.69
C ALA A 112 -29.25 16.80 -6.66
N THR A 113 -29.89 17.34 -5.64
CA THR A 113 -31.32 17.62 -5.60
C THR A 113 -31.69 18.37 -6.88
N THR A 114 -32.14 17.63 -7.90
CA THR A 114 -32.92 18.18 -9.01
C THR A 114 -34.23 17.41 -9.07
N PRO A 115 -35.26 17.83 -8.32
CA PRO A 115 -36.62 17.46 -8.65
C PRO A 115 -37.21 18.47 -9.65
N PRO A 116 -37.86 18.05 -10.75
CA PRO A 116 -39.02 18.78 -11.25
C PRO A 116 -40.25 18.56 -10.35
#